data_AF-A0A089NKC1-F1
#
_entry.id   AF-A0A089NKC1-F1
#
_cell.length_a   1.000
_cell.length_b   1.000
_cell.length_c   1.000
_cell.angle_alpha   90.00
_cell.angle_beta   90.00
_cell.angle_gamma   90.00
#
_symmetry.space_group_name_H-M   'P 1'
#
loop_
_entity.id
_entity.type
_entity.pdbx_description
1 polymer ?
#
loop_
_entity_poly.entity_id
_entity_poly.type
_entity_poly.pdbx_seq_one_letter_code
_entity_poly.pdbx_strand_id
1 'polypeptide(L)'
;MKTTMNVLFKSMQKDDKKEILKFEIKGTEDAGDEIDLFELSGSIVVLSLESGGNDVCGDLSAEFVSMQRDSKKTVMKFGIKGDRDDKAQQLYKFAGRNVTLGVAPSQMSIEEFNEPREGVRGKINGDGTVDVDDPNQVTMEEAAADNESEEDEQEDPAKEYPDDKNGPPMPDDADDLPF
;
A
#
# COMPACT_ATOMS: atom_id res chain seq x y z
N MET A 1 -7.46 -4.12 2.31
CA MET A 1 -8.53 -5.14 2.25
C MET A 1 -8.97 -5.27 0.80
N LYS A 2 -9.01 -6.48 0.23
CA LYS A 2 -9.41 -6.70 -1.17
C LYS A 2 -10.77 -7.41 -1.16
N THR A 3 -11.76 -6.78 -1.76
CA THR A 3 -13.13 -7.30 -1.83
C THR A 3 -13.32 -7.98 -3.16
N THR A 4 -13.78 -9.23 -3.18
CA THR A 4 -13.88 -10.04 -4.41
C THR A 4 -15.31 -10.52 -4.59
N MET A 5 -15.90 -10.22 -5.75
CA MET A 5 -17.33 -10.46 -6.00
C MET A 5 -17.60 -10.92 -7.43
N ASN A 6 -18.66 -11.69 -7.61
CA ASN A 6 -19.11 -12.12 -8.93
C ASN A 6 -20.03 -11.06 -9.53
N VAL A 7 -19.60 -10.45 -10.64
CA VAL A 7 -20.32 -9.35 -11.28
C VAL A 7 -20.51 -9.62 -12.75
N LEU A 8 -21.60 -9.10 -13.31
CA LEU A 8 -21.80 -9.06 -14.75
C LEU A 8 -21.06 -7.86 -15.31
N PHE A 9 -20.05 -8.08 -16.13
CA PHE A 9 -19.44 -6.98 -16.88
C PHE A 9 -20.38 -6.60 -18.03
N LYS A 10 -21.07 -5.46 -17.92
CA LYS A 10 -22.12 -5.10 -18.87
C LYS A 10 -21.55 -4.58 -20.19
N SER A 11 -20.69 -3.57 -20.08
CA SER A 11 -20.14 -2.86 -21.24
C SER A 11 -18.98 -1.96 -20.83
N MET A 12 -18.15 -1.62 -21.81
CA MET A 12 -17.09 -0.63 -21.70
C MET A 12 -17.38 0.50 -22.68
N GLN A 13 -17.22 1.75 -22.24
CA GLN A 13 -17.39 2.93 -23.08
C GLN A 13 -16.07 3.69 -23.14
N LYS A 14 -15.50 3.83 -24.34
CA LYS A 14 -14.36 4.71 -24.57
C LYS A 14 -14.85 6.15 -24.61
N ASP A 15 -14.35 6.97 -23.71
CA ASP A 15 -14.54 8.43 -23.67
C ASP A 15 -13.23 9.09 -24.10
N ASP A 16 -13.26 10.38 -24.46
CA ASP A 16 -12.14 11.07 -25.12
C ASP A 16 -10.82 11.04 -24.33
N LYS A 17 -10.86 10.78 -23.00
CA LYS A 17 -9.66 10.73 -22.13
C LYS A 17 -9.61 9.53 -21.18
N LYS A 18 -10.71 8.81 -21.03
CA LYS A 18 -10.86 7.74 -20.03
C LYS A 18 -11.76 6.64 -20.60
N GLU A 19 -11.62 5.44 -20.08
CA GLU A 19 -12.49 4.33 -20.46
C GLU A 19 -13.37 3.94 -19.26
N ILE A 20 -14.68 4.01 -19.46
CA ILE A 20 -15.67 3.75 -18.43
C ILE A 20 -16.13 2.30 -18.51
N LEU A 21 -15.75 1.51 -17.50
CA LEU A 21 -16.25 0.16 -17.27
C LEU A 21 -17.56 0.21 -16.49
N LYS A 22 -18.55 -0.57 -16.94
CA LYS A 22 -19.84 -0.71 -16.26
C LYS A 22 -20.07 -2.16 -15.82
N PHE A 23 -20.17 -2.37 -14.52
CA PHE A 23 -20.48 -3.67 -13.92
C PHE A 23 -21.86 -3.66 -13.27
N GLU A 24 -22.54 -4.80 -13.28
CA GLU A 24 -23.83 -5.01 -12.63
C GLU A 24 -23.77 -6.25 -11.73
N ILE A 25 -24.07 -6.08 -10.44
CA ILE A 25 -24.25 -7.19 -9.49
C ILE A 25 -25.71 -7.60 -9.55
N LYS A 26 -25.98 -8.90 -9.73
CA LYS A 26 -27.33 -9.47 -9.69
C LYS A 26 -27.51 -10.20 -8.37
N GLY A 27 -28.42 -9.69 -7.54
CA GLY A 27 -28.78 -10.32 -6.27
C GLY A 27 -28.20 -9.59 -5.05
N THR A 28 -28.90 -9.72 -3.93
CA THR A 28 -28.59 -9.13 -2.62
C THR A 28 -27.68 -10.04 -1.77
N GLU A 29 -27.08 -11.09 -2.35
CA GLU A 29 -26.37 -12.13 -1.58
C GLU A 29 -25.02 -11.66 -1.00
N ASP A 30 -24.41 -10.60 -1.55
CA ASP A 30 -23.12 -10.06 -1.08
C ASP A 30 -23.27 -8.71 -0.32
N ALA A 31 -24.39 -8.50 0.37
CA ALA A 31 -24.74 -7.22 1.02
C ALA A 31 -23.76 -6.74 2.12
N GLY A 32 -22.88 -7.63 2.63
CA GLY A 32 -21.89 -7.27 3.66
C GLY A 32 -20.73 -6.44 3.13
N ASP A 33 -20.31 -6.71 1.90
CA ASP A 33 -19.15 -6.11 1.25
C ASP A 33 -19.50 -4.79 0.51
N GLU A 34 -20.79 -4.49 0.38
CA GLU A 34 -21.28 -3.30 -0.31
C GLU A 34 -20.98 -1.99 0.42
N ILE A 35 -20.85 -2.02 1.75
CA ILE A 35 -20.55 -0.82 2.56
C ILE A 35 -19.13 -0.35 2.26
N ASP A 36 -18.16 -1.27 2.30
CA ASP A 36 -16.77 -0.96 1.98
C ASP A 36 -16.63 -0.48 0.53
N LEU A 37 -17.33 -1.10 -0.43
CA LEU A 37 -17.33 -0.59 -1.81
C LEU A 37 -17.97 0.79 -1.94
N PHE A 38 -19.01 1.08 -1.16
CA PHE A 38 -19.65 2.37 -1.18
C PHE A 38 -18.69 3.47 -0.67
N GLU A 39 -17.93 3.18 0.39
CA GLU A 39 -16.89 4.09 0.88
C GLU A 39 -15.75 4.29 -0.12
N LEU A 40 -15.43 3.28 -0.92
CA LEU A 40 -14.46 3.38 -2.01
C LEU A 40 -14.97 4.16 -3.22
N SER A 41 -16.27 4.47 -3.31
CA SER A 41 -16.81 5.27 -4.40
C SER A 41 -16.30 6.72 -4.33
N GLY A 42 -15.85 7.25 -5.46
CA GLY A 42 -15.13 8.52 -5.57
C GLY A 42 -13.61 8.42 -5.35
N SER A 43 -13.09 7.24 -4.98
CA SER A 43 -11.65 7.02 -4.75
C SER A 43 -10.98 6.28 -5.91
N ILE A 44 -9.65 6.29 -5.92
CA ILE A 44 -8.84 5.48 -6.85
C ILE A 44 -8.69 4.07 -6.24
N VAL A 45 -9.04 3.07 -7.04
CA VAL A 45 -9.00 1.66 -6.66
C VAL A 45 -8.15 0.86 -7.63
N VAL A 46 -7.70 -0.30 -7.17
CA VAL A 46 -7.06 -1.31 -8.00
C VAL A 46 -8.09 -2.40 -8.28
N LEU A 47 -8.39 -2.60 -9.56
CA LEU A 47 -9.28 -3.63 -10.07
C LEU A 47 -8.47 -4.83 -10.53
N SER A 48 -8.88 -6.03 -10.15
CA SER A 48 -8.40 -7.30 -10.71
C SER A 48 -9.57 -8.05 -11.29
N LEU A 49 -9.48 -8.52 -12.53
CA LEU A 49 -10.55 -9.31 -13.15
C LEU A 49 -10.10 -10.74 -13.39
N GLU A 50 -10.89 -11.68 -12.89
CA GLU A 50 -10.72 -13.11 -13.12
C GLU A 50 -11.91 -13.68 -13.89
N SER A 51 -11.64 -14.59 -14.81
CA SER A 51 -12.67 -15.30 -15.56
C SER A 51 -12.33 -16.78 -15.64
N GLY A 52 -13.19 -17.63 -15.09
CA GLY A 52 -12.99 -19.08 -15.08
C GLY A 52 -11.75 -19.54 -14.28
N GLY A 53 -11.34 -18.78 -13.25
CA GLY A 53 -10.19 -19.09 -12.41
C GLY A 53 -8.83 -18.62 -12.95
N ASN A 54 -8.82 -17.90 -14.09
CA ASN A 54 -7.61 -17.28 -14.62
C ASN A 54 -7.72 -15.76 -14.54
N ASP A 55 -6.61 -15.13 -14.16
CA ASP A 55 -6.46 -13.69 -14.21
C ASP A 55 -6.44 -13.21 -15.67
N VAL A 56 -7.33 -12.27 -15.99
CA VAL A 56 -7.57 -11.79 -17.35
C VAL A 56 -6.66 -10.64 -17.70
N CYS A 57 -6.33 -9.78 -16.73
CA CYS A 57 -5.81 -8.43 -16.97
C CYS A 57 -4.77 -7.99 -15.92
N GLY A 58 -4.62 -8.76 -14.84
CA GLY A 58 -3.87 -8.34 -13.66
C GLY A 58 -4.48 -7.13 -12.99
N ASP A 59 -3.68 -6.56 -12.09
CA ASP A 59 -4.06 -5.36 -11.35
C ASP A 59 -4.10 -4.13 -12.27
N LEU A 60 -5.24 -3.44 -12.25
CA LEU A 60 -5.52 -2.26 -13.04
C LEU A 60 -6.00 -1.12 -12.15
N SER A 61 -5.25 -0.02 -12.15
CA SER A 61 -5.67 1.18 -11.44
C SER A 61 -6.83 1.84 -12.20
N ALA A 62 -7.93 2.09 -11.49
CA ALA A 62 -9.12 2.73 -12.00
C ALA A 62 -9.73 3.67 -10.95
N GLU A 63 -10.41 4.71 -11.39
CA GLU A 63 -11.19 5.61 -10.56
C GLU A 63 -12.58 5.02 -10.35
N PHE A 64 -13.00 4.84 -9.10
CA PHE A 64 -14.35 4.39 -8.81
C PHE A 64 -15.32 5.57 -8.95
N VAL A 65 -15.87 5.77 -10.15
CA VAL A 65 -16.69 6.95 -10.48
C VAL A 65 -17.98 7.01 -9.64
N SER A 66 -18.71 5.89 -9.56
CA SER A 66 -19.97 5.84 -8.81
C SER A 66 -20.47 4.42 -8.62
N MET A 67 -21.20 4.21 -7.53
CA MET A 67 -21.95 3.00 -7.22
C MET A 67 -23.42 3.37 -7.05
N GLN A 68 -24.31 2.68 -7.76
CA GLN A 68 -25.75 2.86 -7.66
C GLN A 68 -26.39 1.55 -7.24
N ARG A 69 -26.88 1.50 -6.00
CA ARG A 69 -27.67 0.38 -5.49
C ARG A 69 -29.13 0.57 -5.90
N ASP A 70 -29.65 -0.36 -6.68
CA ASP A 70 -31.07 -0.49 -6.98
C ASP A 70 -31.62 -1.73 -6.27
N SER A 71 -32.93 -1.79 -6.05
CA SER A 71 -33.61 -2.85 -5.29
C SER A 71 -33.48 -4.25 -5.91
N LYS A 72 -32.94 -4.35 -7.13
CA LYS A 72 -32.75 -5.61 -7.88
C LYS A 72 -31.31 -5.83 -8.35
N LYS A 73 -30.47 -4.81 -8.34
CA LYS A 73 -29.13 -4.84 -8.92
C LYS A 73 -28.29 -3.68 -8.42
N THR A 74 -26.99 -3.88 -8.33
CA THR A 74 -26.04 -2.82 -8.00
C THR A 74 -25.21 -2.51 -9.23
N VAL A 75 -25.20 -1.24 -9.69
CA VAL A 75 -24.47 -0.80 -10.88
C VAL A 75 -23.23 -0.04 -10.44
N MET A 76 -22.06 -0.50 -10.86
CA MET A 76 -20.78 0.14 -10.57
C MET A 76 -20.15 0.68 -11.85
N LYS A 77 -19.58 1.88 -11.76
CA LYS A 77 -18.86 2.53 -12.85
C LYS A 77 -17.43 2.82 -12.43
N PHE A 78 -16.47 2.36 -13.22
CA PHE A 78 -15.05 2.62 -13.02
C PHE A 78 -14.45 3.32 -14.24
N GLY A 79 -13.62 4.33 -14.03
CA GLY A 79 -12.93 5.08 -15.08
C GLY A 79 -11.46 4.71 -15.09
N ILE A 80 -10.97 4.10 -16.17
CA ILE A 80 -9.55 3.81 -16.37
C ILE A 80 -8.96 4.92 -17.24
N LYS A 81 -7.70 5.31 -16.97
CA LYS A 81 -6.98 6.22 -17.86
C LYS A 81 -6.58 5.49 -19.14
N GLY A 82 -6.90 6.08 -20.31
CA GLY A 82 -6.70 5.46 -21.63
C GLY A 82 -5.25 5.14 -22.02
N ASP A 83 -4.26 5.52 -21.19
CA ASP A 83 -2.84 5.20 -21.42
C ASP A 83 -2.54 3.68 -21.30
N ARG A 84 -3.46 2.86 -20.75
CA ARG A 84 -3.29 1.40 -20.56
C ARG A 84 -4.11 0.57 -21.55
N ASP A 85 -4.10 0.96 -22.83
CA ASP A 85 -4.89 0.36 -23.92
C ASP A 85 -4.79 -1.18 -24.00
N ASP A 86 -3.64 -1.80 -23.68
CA ASP A 86 -3.46 -3.26 -23.78
C ASP A 86 -4.34 -4.06 -22.79
N LYS A 87 -4.40 -3.58 -21.54
CA LYS A 87 -5.18 -4.20 -20.46
C LYS A 87 -6.67 -3.98 -20.66
N ALA A 88 -7.04 -2.78 -21.09
CA ALA A 88 -8.40 -2.43 -21.48
C ALA A 88 -8.95 -3.26 -22.64
N GLN A 89 -8.16 -3.49 -23.69
CA GLN A 89 -8.57 -4.32 -24.83
C GLN A 89 -8.83 -5.77 -24.43
N GLN A 90 -8.09 -6.31 -23.46
CA GLN A 90 -8.35 -7.65 -22.92
C GLN A 90 -9.70 -7.70 -22.22
N LEU A 91 -10.01 -6.69 -21.40
CA LEU A 91 -11.31 -6.56 -20.73
C LEU A 91 -12.46 -6.54 -21.74
N TYR A 92 -12.29 -5.84 -22.87
CA TYR A 92 -13.32 -5.74 -23.91
C TYR A 92 -13.85 -7.10 -24.37
N LYS A 93 -12.99 -8.14 -24.42
CA LYS A 93 -13.39 -9.50 -24.82
C LYS A 93 -14.35 -10.18 -23.84
N PHE A 94 -14.39 -9.70 -22.60
CA PHE A 94 -15.22 -10.24 -21.52
C PHE A 94 -16.46 -9.38 -21.25
N ALA A 95 -16.67 -8.29 -22.00
CA ALA A 95 -17.91 -7.53 -21.93
C ALA A 95 -19.11 -8.42 -22.28
N GLY A 96 -20.17 -8.34 -21.48
CA GLY A 96 -21.37 -9.18 -21.55
C GLY A 96 -21.26 -10.52 -20.81
N ARG A 97 -20.17 -10.80 -20.08
CA ARG A 97 -19.97 -12.06 -19.34
C ARG A 97 -19.91 -11.82 -17.83
N ASN A 98 -20.20 -12.88 -17.07
CA ASN A 98 -19.95 -12.89 -15.63
C ASN A 98 -18.44 -13.05 -15.40
N VAL A 99 -17.91 -12.19 -14.54
CA VAL A 99 -16.49 -12.14 -14.17
C VAL A 99 -16.39 -11.97 -12.66
N THR A 100 -15.31 -12.47 -12.09
CA THR A 100 -14.98 -12.22 -10.69
C THR A 100 -14.18 -10.92 -10.64
N LEU A 101 -14.75 -9.89 -10.03
CA LEU A 101 -14.11 -8.59 -9.85
C LEU A 101 -13.55 -8.50 -8.44
N GLY A 102 -12.23 -8.32 -8.34
CA GLY A 102 -11.55 -7.90 -7.13
C GLY A 102 -11.38 -6.38 -7.13
N VAL A 103 -11.81 -5.72 -6.06
CA VAL A 103 -11.64 -4.29 -5.82
C VAL A 103 -10.80 -4.13 -4.56
N ALA A 104 -9.71 -3.39 -4.66
CA ALA A 104 -8.90 -3.01 -3.51
C ALA A 104 -8.71 -1.48 -3.50
N PRO A 105 -8.69 -0.83 -2.32
CA PRO A 105 -8.24 0.55 -2.22
C PRO A 105 -6.80 0.64 -2.74
N SER A 106 -6.52 1.64 -3.56
CA SER A 106 -5.15 1.92 -3.94
C SER A 106 -4.43 2.50 -2.71
N GLN A 107 -3.47 1.76 -2.15
CA GLN A 107 -2.61 2.24 -1.06
C GLN A 107 -1.59 3.32 -1.52
N MET A 108 -1.68 3.73 -2.79
CA MET A 108 -0.88 4.77 -3.41
C MET A 108 -1.81 5.53 -4.35
N SER A 109 -1.92 6.85 -4.20
CA SER A 109 -2.63 7.66 -5.18
C SER A 109 -1.84 7.65 -6.51
N ILE A 110 -2.50 7.91 -7.64
CA ILE A 110 -1.78 7.99 -8.93
C ILE A 110 -0.74 9.12 -8.93
N GLU A 111 -0.93 10.12 -8.07
CA GLU A 111 -0.03 11.24 -7.85
C GLU A 111 1.24 10.78 -7.12
N GLU A 112 1.10 9.96 -6.08
CA GLU A 112 2.21 9.40 -5.30
C GLU A 112 2.98 8.28 -6.04
N PHE A 113 2.33 7.53 -6.94
CA PHE A 113 3.04 6.57 -7.80
C PHE A 113 3.88 7.24 -8.90
N ASN A 114 3.44 8.39 -9.40
CA ASN A 114 4.17 9.16 -10.42
C ASN A 114 5.11 10.20 -9.82
N GLU A 115 5.10 10.40 -8.50
CA GLU A 115 6.10 11.21 -7.83
C GLU A 115 7.47 10.53 -7.92
N PRO A 116 8.52 11.27 -8.31
CA PRO A 116 9.88 10.78 -8.15
C PRO A 116 10.10 10.50 -6.66
N ARG A 117 10.19 9.22 -6.29
CA ARG A 117 10.42 8.80 -4.91
C ARG A 117 11.55 9.61 -4.30
N GLU A 118 11.27 10.30 -3.20
CA GLU A 118 12.32 10.91 -2.37
C GLU A 118 13.10 9.77 -1.69
N GLY A 119 14.36 9.63 -2.10
CA GLY A 119 15.25 8.59 -1.59
C GLY A 119 16.46 8.42 -2.50
N VAL A 120 17.61 8.11 -1.92
CA VAL A 120 18.82 7.84 -2.69
C VAL A 120 18.69 6.46 -3.34
N ARG A 121 18.93 6.39 -4.65
CA ARG A 121 18.84 5.14 -5.40
C ARG A 121 20.08 4.32 -5.12
N GLY A 122 19.89 3.13 -4.53
CA GLY A 122 20.94 2.14 -4.36
C GLY A 122 20.83 0.97 -5.34
N LYS A 123 21.96 0.36 -5.68
CA LYS A 123 22.03 -0.89 -6.43
C LYS A 123 22.13 -2.07 -5.45
N ILE A 124 21.21 -3.01 -5.56
CA ILE A 124 21.26 -4.24 -4.75
C ILE A 124 22.21 -5.23 -5.44
N ASN A 125 23.23 -5.67 -4.71
CA ASN A 125 24.17 -6.68 -5.16
C ASN A 125 23.62 -8.10 -4.90
N GLY A 126 24.18 -9.10 -5.58
CA GLY A 126 23.72 -10.50 -5.48
C GLY A 126 23.94 -11.16 -4.12
N ASP A 127 24.71 -10.52 -3.24
CA ASP A 127 24.96 -10.90 -1.85
C ASP A 127 23.96 -10.27 -0.87
N GLY A 128 23.02 -9.46 -1.35
CA GLY A 128 22.03 -8.77 -0.54
C GLY A 128 22.52 -7.44 0.05
N THR A 129 23.72 -6.99 -0.28
CA THR A 129 24.21 -5.64 0.08
C THR A 129 23.61 -4.58 -0.84
N VAL A 130 23.51 -3.35 -0.36
CA VAL A 130 23.01 -2.20 -1.14
C VAL A 130 24.13 -1.19 -1.27
N ASP A 131 24.51 -0.92 -2.50
CA ASP A 131 25.50 0.09 -2.85
C ASP A 131 24.78 1.41 -3.15
N VAL A 132 25.08 2.44 -2.37
CA VAL A 132 24.44 3.75 -2.46
C VAL A 132 25.52 4.79 -2.67
N ASP A 133 25.54 5.43 -3.84
CA ASP A 133 26.47 6.52 -4.16
C ASP A 133 26.02 7.84 -3.48
N ASP A 134 25.99 7.89 -2.15
CA ASP A 134 25.70 9.11 -1.36
C ASP A 134 26.99 9.65 -0.71
N PRO A 135 27.44 10.87 -1.05
CA PRO A 135 28.62 11.49 -0.41
C PRO A 135 28.45 11.78 1.10
N ASN A 136 27.23 11.69 1.66
CA ASN A 136 26.98 11.82 3.10
C ASN A 136 26.90 10.47 3.82
N GLN A 137 27.10 9.34 3.14
CA GLN A 137 27.09 8.01 3.74
C GLN A 137 28.52 7.52 3.96
N VAL A 138 28.91 7.36 5.23
CA VAL A 138 30.20 6.80 5.61
C VAL A 138 30.24 5.29 5.35
N THR A 139 31.39 4.81 4.87
CA THR A 139 31.62 3.37 4.70
C THR A 139 31.94 2.71 6.04
N MET A 140 31.70 1.39 6.16
CA MET A 140 32.07 0.65 7.38
C MET A 140 33.57 0.73 7.69
N GLU A 141 34.40 0.91 6.67
CA GLU A 141 35.85 1.03 6.78
C GLU A 141 36.27 2.38 7.38
N GLU A 142 35.63 3.48 6.96
CA GLU A 142 35.83 4.80 7.58
C GLU A 142 35.30 4.85 9.02
N ALA A 143 34.15 4.22 9.29
CA ALA A 143 33.59 4.17 10.64
C ALA A 143 34.46 3.34 11.61
N ALA A 144 35.16 2.32 11.12
CA ALA A 144 36.10 1.54 11.92
C ALA A 144 37.41 2.32 12.19
N ALA A 145 37.90 3.09 11.22
CA ALA A 145 39.12 3.89 11.36
C ALA A 145 38.97 5.05 12.37
N ASP A 146 37.78 5.65 12.49
CA ASP A 146 37.49 6.69 13.49
C ASP A 146 37.49 6.13 14.93
N ASN A 147 37.23 4.83 15.11
CA ASN A 147 37.17 4.19 16.43
C ASN A 147 38.55 3.70 16.94
N GLU A 148 39.58 3.65 16.08
CA GLU A 148 40.96 3.31 16.46
C GLU A 148 41.76 4.54 16.98
N SER A 149 41.12 5.72 17.06
CA SER A 149 41.77 6.97 17.47
C SER A 149 41.58 7.34 18.96
N GLU A 150 40.85 6.53 19.75
CA GLU A 150 40.52 6.85 21.16
C GLU A 150 40.89 5.75 22.17
N GLU A 151 41.91 4.92 21.88
CA GLU A 151 42.53 4.07 22.91
C GLU A 151 43.93 4.63 23.26
N ASP A 152 44.01 5.50 24.27
CA ASP A 152 44.99 5.38 25.36
C ASP A 152 44.83 6.44 26.50
N GLU A 153 44.62 5.89 27.69
CA GLU A 153 45.02 6.33 29.04
C GLU A 153 44.41 7.58 29.71
N GLN A 154 43.54 7.34 30.70
CA GLN A 154 43.90 7.75 32.07
C GLN A 154 43.23 6.92 33.18
N GLU A 155 44.11 6.43 34.05
CA GLU A 155 43.87 5.62 35.23
C GLU A 155 42.83 6.19 36.20
N ASP A 156 42.14 5.26 36.83
CA ASP A 156 41.20 5.37 37.92
C ASP A 156 41.85 5.99 39.19
N PRO A 157 41.42 7.15 39.70
CA PRO A 157 41.55 7.46 41.11
C PRO A 157 40.16 7.26 41.73
N ALA A 158 40.03 6.20 42.53
CA ALA A 158 38.89 5.92 43.38
C ALA A 158 38.25 7.23 43.92
N LYS A 159 37.14 7.64 43.30
CA LYS A 159 36.28 8.70 43.83
C LYS A 159 35.37 8.04 44.85
N GLU A 160 35.80 8.14 46.09
CA GLU A 160 34.99 7.94 47.29
C GLU A 160 33.70 8.77 47.13
N TYR A 161 32.55 8.09 46.96
CA TYR A 161 31.25 8.74 46.89
C TYR A 161 30.97 9.41 48.24
N PRO A 162 30.74 10.73 48.32
CA PRO A 162 30.17 11.29 49.53
C PRO A 162 28.77 10.72 49.72
N ASP A 163 28.54 10.16 50.90
CA ASP A 163 27.28 9.61 51.43
C ASP A 163 26.19 10.71 51.39
N ASP A 164 25.54 10.89 50.23
CA ASP A 164 24.44 11.82 50.05
C ASP A 164 23.15 11.21 50.58
N LYS A 165 22.88 11.49 51.85
CA LYS A 165 21.66 11.09 52.57
C LYS A 165 20.39 11.84 52.12
N ASN A 166 20.40 12.53 50.98
CA ASN A 166 19.24 13.29 50.49
C ASN A 166 18.86 12.98 49.03
N GLY A 167 19.03 11.72 48.59
CA GLY A 167 18.31 11.21 47.43
C GLY A 167 16.81 11.05 47.72
N PRO A 168 15.90 11.30 46.75
CA PRO A 168 14.47 11.04 46.94
C PRO A 168 14.27 9.56 47.29
N PRO A 169 13.38 9.22 48.26
CA PRO A 169 13.13 7.84 48.61
C PRO A 169 12.70 7.08 47.35
N MET A 170 13.35 5.96 47.06
CA MET A 170 12.83 5.04 46.06
C MET A 170 11.44 4.56 46.52
N PRO A 171 10.47 4.45 45.62
CA PRO A 171 9.21 3.80 45.94
C PRO A 171 9.47 2.31 46.18
N ASP A 172 9.18 1.83 47.38
CA ASP A 172 9.46 0.47 47.84
C ASP A 172 8.39 -0.57 47.41
N ASP A 173 7.37 -0.17 46.63
CA ASP A 173 6.26 -1.06 46.29
C ASP A 173 6.23 -1.42 44.80
N ALA A 174 6.64 -2.66 44.51
CA ALA A 174 6.59 -3.30 43.19
C ALA A 174 5.18 -3.75 42.77
N ASP A 175 4.12 -3.13 43.29
CA ASP A 175 2.73 -3.60 43.14
C ASP A 175 1.75 -2.57 42.54
N ASP A 176 2.23 -1.44 42.00
CA ASP A 176 1.35 -0.43 41.37
C ASP A 176 1.67 -0.21 39.89
N LEU A 177 1.68 -1.30 39.12
CA LEU A 177 1.48 -1.22 37.68
C LEU A 177 -0.03 -1.31 37.39
N PRO A 178 -0.67 -0.27 36.82
CA PRO A 178 -2.07 -0.36 36.44
C PRO A 178 -2.24 -1.39 35.32
N PHE A 179 -3.11 -2.37 35.56
CA PHE A 179 -3.65 -3.29 34.53
C PHE A 179 -4.54 -2.54 33.54
#